data_AF-A0A565CU34-F1
#
_entry.id   AF-A0A565CU34-F1
#
_cell.length_a   1.000
_cell.length_b   1.000
_cell.length_c   1.000
_cell.angle_alpha   90.00
_cell.angle_beta   90.00
_cell.angle_gamma   90.00
#
_symmetry.space_group_name_H-M   'P 1'
#
loop_
_entity.id
_entity.type
_entity.pdbx_description
1 polymer ?
#
loop_
_entity_poly.entity_id
_entity_poly.type
_entity_poly.pdbx_seq_one_letter_code
_entity_poly.pdbx_strand_id
1 'polypeptide(L)'
;MEAIVTIFPRLDQLPNARLQWMITCLPERNQEGPLPRFRELNQMFQVLDATGQRVCLFKRFRADKEISARKEAAVYLLDHPEDGPRSQSQTLSGFCGHAPTVFVRFRSEGQNIIGILIEFVEAFQGPFDVNRVPIEELHKVCLVDLRFAVTDRQRQNVLTRLDDNGVLRYVPIYHGYSFFDQAPRFTILGLAW
;
A
#
# COMPACT_ATOMS: atom_id res chain seq x y z
N MET A 1 12.64 -18.49 6.58
CA MET A 1 11.23 -18.52 6.13
C MET A 1 10.96 -19.90 5.54
N GLU A 2 9.90 -20.58 5.96
CA GLU A 2 9.69 -22.00 5.62
C GLU A 2 8.92 -22.21 4.32
N ALA A 3 7.90 -21.38 4.00
CA ALA A 3 7.26 -21.32 2.68
C ALA A 3 6.19 -20.21 2.62
N ILE A 4 5.96 -19.64 1.44
CA ILE A 4 4.76 -18.85 1.16
C ILE A 4 3.58 -19.80 0.97
N VAL A 5 2.50 -19.54 1.69
CA VAL A 5 1.28 -20.35 1.69
C VAL A 5 0.21 -19.74 0.79
N THR A 6 0.08 -18.42 0.77
CA THR A 6 -0.97 -17.75 -0.02
C THR A 6 -0.54 -16.34 -0.38
N ILE A 7 -0.90 -15.91 -1.59
CA ILE A 7 -0.70 -14.53 -2.07
C ILE A 7 -2.02 -13.98 -2.63
N PHE A 8 -2.24 -12.68 -2.50
CA PHE A 8 -3.36 -11.98 -3.11
C PHE A 8 -2.97 -10.53 -3.47
N PRO A 9 -3.23 -10.04 -4.70
CA PRO A 9 -3.76 -10.76 -5.85
C PRO A 9 -2.85 -11.91 -6.33
N ARG A 10 -3.37 -12.82 -7.16
CA ARG A 10 -2.54 -13.87 -7.75
C ARG A 10 -1.68 -13.28 -8.86
N LEU A 11 -0.40 -13.65 -8.89
CA LEU A 11 0.58 -13.03 -9.78
C LEU A 11 0.45 -13.48 -11.23
N ASP A 12 -0.09 -14.68 -11.47
CA ASP A 12 -0.43 -15.19 -12.81
C ASP A 12 -1.54 -14.37 -13.50
N GLN A 13 -2.25 -13.52 -12.75
CA GLN A 13 -3.30 -12.63 -13.26
C GLN A 13 -2.83 -11.20 -13.50
N LEU A 14 -1.56 -10.89 -13.21
CA LEU A 14 -1.01 -9.55 -13.31
C LEU A 14 0.29 -9.57 -14.11
N PRO A 15 0.48 -8.67 -15.08
CA PRO A 15 1.72 -8.56 -15.84
C PRO A 15 2.89 -7.97 -15.03
N ASN A 16 2.75 -7.85 -13.71
CA ASN A 16 3.60 -7.02 -12.87
C ASN A 16 4.70 -7.83 -12.17
N ALA A 17 5.91 -7.80 -12.73
CA ALA A 17 7.11 -8.40 -12.12
C ALA A 17 7.52 -7.75 -10.78
N ARG A 18 7.07 -6.53 -10.49
CA ARG A 18 7.40 -5.80 -9.25
C ARG A 18 6.87 -6.51 -8.01
N LEU A 19 5.63 -7.00 -8.04
CA LEU A 19 5.05 -7.73 -6.92
C LEU A 19 5.83 -9.02 -6.63
N GLN A 20 6.20 -9.74 -7.68
CA GLN A 20 7.04 -10.94 -7.57
C GLN A 20 8.40 -10.61 -6.93
N TRP A 21 9.04 -9.52 -7.36
CA TRP A 21 10.33 -9.09 -6.80
C TRP A 21 10.22 -8.75 -5.31
N MET A 22 9.23 -7.96 -4.90
CA MET A 22 8.99 -7.66 -3.48
C MET A 22 8.84 -8.93 -2.64
N ILE A 23 8.12 -9.92 -3.17
CA ILE A 23 7.93 -11.22 -2.51
C ILE A 23 9.24 -11.98 -2.37
N THR A 24 10.09 -11.98 -3.41
CA THR A 24 11.40 -12.65 -3.34
C THR A 24 12.34 -12.01 -2.34
N CYS A 25 12.19 -10.71 -2.06
CA CYS A 25 12.98 -9.99 -1.06
C CYS A 25 12.45 -10.16 0.37
N LEU A 26 11.24 -10.68 0.58
CA LEU A 26 10.64 -10.85 1.92
C LEU A 26 11.50 -11.61 2.95
N PRO A 27 12.33 -12.61 2.59
CA PRO A 27 13.28 -13.22 3.51
C PRO A 27 14.28 -12.22 4.11
N GLU A 28 14.70 -11.23 3.32
CA GLU A 28 15.64 -10.16 3.68
C GLU A 28 14.96 -9.00 4.42
N ARG A 29 13.78 -9.24 5.01
CA ARG A 29 13.16 -8.28 5.91
C ARG A 29 14.03 -8.03 7.12
N ASN A 30 13.98 -6.81 7.66
CA ASN A 30 14.80 -6.39 8.78
C ASN A 30 14.77 -7.41 9.93
N GLN A 31 15.88 -8.12 10.12
CA GLN A 31 16.02 -9.13 11.15
C GLN A 31 16.18 -8.49 12.54
N GLU A 32 16.61 -7.23 12.60
CA GLU A 32 16.67 -6.43 13.84
C GLU A 32 15.27 -6.04 14.35
N GLY A 33 14.22 -6.36 13.59
CA GLY A 33 12.83 -6.18 13.99
C GLY A 33 12.14 -4.99 13.33
N PRO A 34 11.00 -4.55 13.87
CA PRO A 34 10.20 -3.49 13.28
C PRO A 34 10.95 -2.15 13.21
N LEU A 35 10.47 -1.29 12.32
CA LEU A 35 10.84 0.11 12.25
C LEU A 35 10.74 0.78 13.64
N PRO A 36 11.65 1.70 14.02
CA PRO A 36 11.70 2.29 15.36
C PRO A 36 10.36 2.80 15.88
N ARG A 37 9.61 3.54 15.05
CA ARG A 37 8.27 4.08 15.36
C ARG A 37 7.21 3.00 15.60
N PHE A 38 7.43 1.78 15.12
CA PHE A 38 6.48 0.67 15.13
C PHE A 38 6.97 -0.54 15.94
N ARG A 39 8.05 -0.40 16.72
CA ARG A 39 8.61 -1.49 17.54
C ARG A 39 7.58 -2.02 18.54
N GLU A 40 6.91 -1.13 19.26
CA GLU A 40 5.90 -1.51 20.27
C GLU A 40 4.72 -2.28 19.66
N LEU A 41 4.31 -1.90 18.45
CA LEU A 41 3.20 -2.53 17.75
C LEU A 41 3.58 -3.79 16.98
N ASN A 42 4.88 -4.04 16.78
CA ASN A 42 5.42 -5.14 15.99
C ASN A 42 4.80 -5.28 14.59
N GLN A 43 4.47 -4.14 13.97
CA GLN A 43 3.56 -4.08 12.82
C GLN A 43 4.23 -3.75 11.50
N MET A 44 5.34 -3.01 11.48
CA MET A 44 5.95 -2.54 10.23
C MET A 44 7.43 -2.86 10.17
N PHE A 45 7.83 -3.59 9.13
CA PHE A 45 9.20 -4.01 8.88
C PHE A 45 9.66 -3.46 7.54
N GLN A 46 10.97 -3.18 7.42
CA GLN A 46 11.55 -2.92 6.11
C GLN A 46 11.87 -4.24 5.44
N VAL A 47 11.79 -4.26 4.11
CA VAL A 47 12.27 -5.35 3.27
C VAL A 47 13.36 -4.76 2.37
N LEU A 48 14.54 -5.37 2.42
CA LEU A 48 15.71 -4.92 1.69
C LEU A 48 15.99 -5.86 0.51
N ASP A 49 16.71 -5.39 -0.49
CA ASP A 49 17.33 -6.26 -1.47
C ASP A 49 18.71 -6.73 -1.01
N ALA A 50 19.38 -7.54 -1.84
CA ALA A 50 20.71 -8.07 -1.57
C ALA A 50 21.79 -6.99 -1.41
N THR A 51 21.55 -5.76 -1.86
CA THR A 51 22.47 -4.62 -1.70
C THR A 51 22.21 -3.82 -0.44
N GLY A 52 21.16 -4.17 0.31
CA GLY A 52 20.71 -3.42 1.49
C GLY A 52 19.80 -2.24 1.15
N GLN A 53 19.39 -2.07 -0.11
CA GLN A 53 18.46 -1.02 -0.50
C GLN A 53 17.03 -1.40 -0.13
N ARG A 54 16.24 -0.44 0.36
CA ARG A 54 14.84 -0.67 0.72
C ARG A 54 13.98 -0.88 -0.51
N VAL A 55 13.33 -2.04 -0.58
CA VAL A 55 12.43 -2.45 -1.65
C VAL A 55 10.98 -2.12 -1.32
N CYS A 56 10.53 -2.60 -0.16
CA CYS A 56 9.15 -2.47 0.27
C CYS A 56 9.06 -2.47 1.79
N LEU A 57 7.84 -2.23 2.29
CA LEU A 57 7.50 -2.37 3.69
C LEU A 57 6.64 -3.62 3.86
N PHE A 58 6.94 -4.41 4.89
CA PHE A 58 6.08 -5.50 5.32
C PHE A 58 5.24 -5.04 6.51
N LYS A 59 3.92 -4.90 6.30
CA LYS A 59 2.96 -4.63 7.36
C LYS A 59 2.38 -5.94 7.86
N ARG A 60 2.75 -6.35 9.08
CA ARG A 60 2.25 -7.55 9.74
C ARG A 60 0.87 -7.30 10.31
N PHE A 61 -0.02 -8.28 10.14
CA PHE A 61 -1.37 -8.26 10.73
C PHE A 61 -1.52 -9.40 11.73
N ARG A 62 -2.43 -9.20 12.69
CA ARG A 62 -2.94 -10.28 13.53
C ARG A 62 -3.79 -11.23 12.69
N ALA A 63 -3.84 -12.51 13.05
CA ALA A 63 -4.57 -13.54 12.31
C ALA A 63 -6.06 -13.20 12.07
N ASP A 64 -6.70 -12.54 13.01
CA ASP A 64 -8.11 -12.09 12.94
C ASP A 64 -8.34 -10.88 12.01
N LYS A 65 -7.29 -10.33 11.41
CA LYS A 65 -7.33 -9.13 10.54
C LYS A 65 -6.98 -9.41 9.09
N GLU A 66 -7.08 -10.67 8.65
CA GLU A 66 -6.80 -11.04 7.25
C GLU A 66 -7.65 -10.28 6.24
N ILE A 67 -8.95 -10.09 6.53
CA ILE A 67 -9.84 -9.34 5.63
C ILE A 67 -9.34 -7.91 5.45
N SER A 68 -8.94 -7.23 6.52
CA SER A 68 -8.35 -5.88 6.45
C SER A 68 -7.06 -5.86 5.64
N ALA A 69 -6.19 -6.86 5.81
CA ALA A 69 -4.96 -6.97 5.03
C ALA A 69 -5.24 -7.16 3.53
N ARG A 70 -6.23 -8.00 3.19
CA ARG A 70 -6.66 -8.19 1.79
C ARG A 70 -7.31 -6.96 1.20
N LYS A 71 -8.07 -6.19 1.99
CA LYS A 71 -8.67 -4.92 1.55
C LYS A 71 -7.60 -3.92 1.11
N GLU A 72 -6.49 -3.81 1.84
CA GLU A 72 -5.37 -2.95 1.43
C GLU A 72 -4.76 -3.37 0.09
N ALA A 73 -4.56 -4.68 -0.13
CA ALA A 73 -4.11 -5.18 -1.44
C ALA A 73 -5.16 -5.03 -2.55
N ALA A 74 -6.45 -5.12 -2.21
CA ALA A 74 -7.55 -4.94 -3.16
C ALA A 74 -7.68 -3.49 -3.63
N VAL A 75 -7.41 -2.51 -2.76
CA VAL A 75 -7.38 -1.09 -3.17
C VAL A 75 -6.33 -0.89 -4.26
N TYR A 76 -5.12 -1.42 -4.11
CA TYR A 76 -4.13 -1.39 -5.19
C TYR A 76 -4.72 -1.99 -6.47
N LEU A 77 -5.25 -3.22 -6.42
CA LEU A 77 -5.81 -3.89 -7.58
C LEU A 77 -6.90 -3.07 -8.30
N LEU A 78 -7.79 -2.44 -7.54
CA LEU A 78 -8.96 -1.72 -8.05
C LEU A 78 -8.68 -0.27 -8.43
N ASP A 79 -7.61 0.33 -7.90
CA ASP A 79 -7.03 1.58 -8.39
C ASP A 79 -6.35 1.32 -9.75
N HIS A 80 -7.09 0.93 -10.78
CA HIS A 80 -6.48 0.58 -12.06
C HIS A 80 -5.84 1.81 -12.73
N PRO A 81 -4.79 1.61 -13.54
CA PRO A 81 -4.24 2.65 -14.40
C PRO A 81 -5.29 3.24 -15.37
N GLU A 82 -5.01 4.44 -15.88
CA GLU A 82 -5.88 5.11 -16.87
C GLU A 82 -5.91 4.40 -18.23
N ASP A 83 -4.87 3.64 -18.56
CA ASP A 83 -4.75 2.88 -19.81
C ASP A 83 -5.53 1.55 -19.82
N GLY A 84 -6.11 1.14 -18.68
CA GLY A 84 -7.01 -0.01 -18.60
C GLY A 84 -6.89 -0.83 -17.31
N PRO A 85 -7.54 -2.01 -17.26
CA PRO A 85 -7.45 -2.92 -16.12
C PRO A 85 -6.01 -3.37 -15.86
N ARG A 86 -5.64 -3.54 -14.59
CA ARG A 86 -4.26 -3.96 -14.21
C ARG A 86 -3.80 -5.28 -14.82
N SER A 87 -4.71 -6.19 -15.15
CA SER A 87 -4.35 -7.45 -15.82
C SER A 87 -3.81 -7.24 -17.24
N GLN A 88 -4.01 -6.05 -17.83
CA GLN A 88 -3.60 -5.70 -19.19
C GLN A 88 -2.58 -4.55 -19.24
N SER A 89 -2.36 -3.86 -18.11
CA SER A 89 -1.49 -2.69 -18.04
C SER A 89 -0.14 -3.01 -17.39
N GLN A 90 0.94 -2.54 -18.01
CA GLN A 90 2.29 -2.54 -17.42
C GLN A 90 2.51 -1.36 -16.46
N THR A 91 1.58 -0.40 -16.45
CA THR A 91 1.65 0.79 -15.61
C THR A 91 1.48 0.42 -14.14
N LEU A 92 2.52 0.66 -13.34
CA LEU A 92 2.55 0.28 -11.93
C LEU A 92 1.59 1.14 -11.09
N SER A 93 1.63 2.46 -11.30
CA SER A 93 0.77 3.41 -10.59
C SER A 93 -0.66 3.35 -11.11
N GLY A 94 -1.61 3.28 -10.19
CA GLY A 94 -3.03 3.39 -10.52
C GLY A 94 -3.46 4.83 -10.77
N PHE A 95 -4.74 5.01 -11.07
CA PHE A 95 -5.40 6.31 -11.21
C PHE A 95 -5.04 7.29 -10.07
N CYS A 96 -5.09 6.83 -8.81
CA CYS A 96 -4.79 7.62 -7.63
C CYS A 96 -3.36 7.40 -7.09
N GLY A 97 -2.53 6.65 -7.81
CA GLY A 97 -1.13 6.45 -7.45
C GLY A 97 -0.90 5.50 -6.27
N HIS A 98 -1.81 4.56 -5.99
CA HIS A 98 -1.55 3.54 -4.96
C HIS A 98 -0.30 2.72 -5.31
N ALA A 99 0.58 2.57 -4.33
CA ALA A 99 1.78 1.77 -4.46
C ALA A 99 1.42 0.28 -4.65
N PRO A 100 2.16 -0.47 -5.50
CA PRO A 100 2.12 -1.91 -5.58
C PRO A 100 2.01 -2.57 -4.22
N THR A 101 0.89 -3.26 -4.00
CA THR A 101 0.57 -3.88 -2.72
C THR A 101 0.12 -5.32 -2.94
N VAL A 102 0.71 -6.25 -2.19
CA VAL A 102 0.35 -7.67 -2.23
C VAL A 102 0.22 -8.24 -0.82
N PHE A 103 -0.89 -8.91 -0.57
CA PHE A 103 -1.09 -9.73 0.61
C PHE A 103 -0.25 -11.00 0.51
N VAL A 104 0.40 -11.33 1.61
CA VAL A 104 1.20 -12.55 1.76
C VAL A 104 0.83 -13.26 3.06
N ARG A 105 0.74 -14.59 2.97
CA ARG A 105 0.71 -15.52 4.10
C ARG A 105 1.87 -16.48 3.95
N PHE A 106 2.67 -16.65 4.99
CA PHE A 106 3.83 -17.55 4.97
C PHE A 106 4.08 -18.16 6.36
N ARG A 107 4.85 -19.25 6.39
CA ARG A 107 5.33 -19.86 7.63
C ARG A 107 6.73 -19.39 7.98
N SER A 108 6.93 -19.07 9.25
CA SER A 108 8.24 -18.73 9.82
C SER A 108 8.29 -19.24 11.26
N GLU A 109 9.29 -20.07 11.58
CA GLU A 109 9.50 -20.60 12.93
C GLU A 109 8.24 -21.29 13.49
N GLY A 110 7.58 -22.11 12.66
CA GLY A 110 6.32 -22.77 13.02
C GLY A 110 5.09 -21.86 13.17
N GLN A 111 5.23 -20.53 13.01
CA GLN A 111 4.12 -19.58 13.07
C GLN A 111 3.59 -19.25 11.68
N ASN A 112 2.26 -19.16 11.57
CA ASN A 112 1.61 -18.61 10.39
C ASN A 112 1.57 -17.08 10.48
N ILE A 113 2.29 -16.42 9.58
CA ILE A 113 2.39 -14.96 9.53
C ILE A 113 1.55 -14.47 8.35
N ILE A 114 0.72 -13.46 8.61
CA ILE A 114 -0.02 -12.74 7.56
C ILE A 114 0.37 -11.28 7.53
N GLY A 115 0.36 -10.70 6.34
CA GLY A 115 0.55 -9.28 6.17
C GLY A 115 0.47 -8.85 4.71
N ILE A 116 0.89 -7.62 4.46
CA ILE A 116 1.02 -7.08 3.10
C ILE A 116 2.44 -6.55 2.89
N LEU A 117 2.92 -6.69 1.66
CA LEU A 117 4.08 -5.96 1.14
C LEU A 117 3.56 -4.74 0.38
N ILE A 118 4.05 -3.56 0.73
CA ILE A 118 3.73 -2.30 0.08
C ILE A 118 5.03 -1.74 -0.48
N GLU A 119 5.09 -1.49 -1.78
CA GLU A 119 6.26 -0.85 -2.39
C GLU A 119 6.65 0.41 -1.62
N PHE A 120 7.95 0.55 -1.36
CA PHE A 120 8.46 1.73 -0.69
C PHE A 120 8.43 2.91 -1.65
N VAL A 121 7.78 3.98 -1.22
CA VAL A 121 7.74 5.26 -1.93
C VAL A 121 8.44 6.29 -1.07
N GLU A 122 9.45 6.96 -1.65
CA GLU A 122 10.09 8.09 -0.99
C GLU A 122 9.15 9.30 -1.03
N ALA A 123 8.77 9.78 0.15
CA ALA A 123 7.91 10.94 0.28
C ALA A 123 8.73 12.23 0.16
N PHE A 124 8.14 13.24 -0.47
CA PHE A 124 8.63 14.61 -0.45
C PHE A 124 8.60 15.15 0.99
N GLN A 125 9.73 15.66 1.47
CA GLN A 125 9.91 16.09 2.87
C GLN A 125 9.51 17.55 3.14
N GLY A 126 8.76 18.18 2.24
CA GLY A 126 8.26 19.54 2.42
C GLY A 126 6.97 19.61 3.25
N PRO A 127 6.53 20.82 3.63
CA PRO A 127 5.25 21.00 4.30
C PRO A 127 4.11 20.49 3.40
N PHE A 128 3.12 19.83 4.01
CA PHE A 128 1.88 19.50 3.32
C PHE A 128 1.16 20.80 2.99
N ASP A 129 1.12 21.14 1.71
CA ASP A 129 0.46 22.33 1.19
C ASP A 129 -0.42 21.93 0.02
N VAL A 130 -1.74 22.01 0.21
CA VAL A 130 -2.75 21.68 -0.80
C VAL A 130 -2.62 22.56 -2.04
N ASN A 131 -2.04 23.76 -1.92
CA ASN A 131 -1.86 24.68 -3.05
C ASN A 131 -0.65 24.32 -3.92
N ARG A 132 0.24 23.43 -3.45
CA ARG A 132 1.43 23.00 -4.20
C ARG A 132 1.19 21.75 -5.02
N VAL A 133 0.10 21.03 -4.77
CA VAL A 133 -0.29 19.82 -5.49
C VAL A 133 -1.42 20.19 -6.46
N PRO A 134 -1.36 19.77 -7.73
CA PRO A 134 -2.46 20.00 -8.66
C PRO A 134 -3.79 19.49 -8.08
N ILE A 135 -4.86 20.28 -8.24
CA ILE A 135 -6.18 19.97 -7.65
C ILE A 135 -6.73 18.62 -8.15
N GLU A 136 -6.32 18.21 -9.34
CA GLU A 136 -6.67 16.92 -9.94
C GLU A 136 -6.19 15.74 -9.09
N GLU A 137 -5.07 15.88 -8.37
CA GLU A 137 -4.58 14.87 -7.45
C GLU A 137 -5.48 14.74 -6.22
N LEU A 138 -6.02 15.87 -5.71
CA LEU A 138 -7.02 15.83 -4.64
C LEU A 138 -8.30 15.15 -5.12
N HIS A 139 -8.75 15.46 -6.33
CA HIS A 139 -9.92 14.81 -6.93
C HIS A 139 -9.74 13.29 -7.04
N LYS A 140 -8.56 12.81 -7.45
CA LYS A 140 -8.24 11.38 -7.51
C LYS A 140 -8.38 10.69 -6.15
N VAL A 141 -7.82 11.29 -5.09
CA VAL A 141 -7.93 10.77 -3.72
C VAL A 141 -9.39 10.73 -3.26
N CYS A 142 -10.14 11.81 -3.47
CA CYS A 142 -11.55 11.87 -3.11
C CYS A 142 -12.40 10.82 -3.85
N LEU A 143 -12.16 10.62 -5.16
CA LEU A 143 -12.87 9.62 -5.95
C LEU A 143 -12.59 8.20 -5.47
N VAL A 144 -11.34 7.87 -5.15
CA VAL A 144 -11.00 6.56 -4.55
C VAL A 144 -11.65 6.41 -3.19
N ASP A 145 -11.56 7.41 -2.32
CA ASP A 145 -12.12 7.34 -0.97
C ASP A 145 -13.65 7.17 -1.01
N LEU A 146 -14.34 7.81 -1.95
CA LEU A 146 -15.76 7.59 -2.23
C LEU A 146 -16.01 6.17 -2.77
N ARG A 147 -15.30 5.77 -3.82
CA ARG A 147 -15.50 4.47 -4.51
C ARG A 147 -15.31 3.29 -3.56
N PHE A 148 -14.34 3.37 -2.67
CA PHE A 148 -14.02 2.30 -1.73
C PHE A 148 -14.57 2.54 -0.33
N ALA A 149 -15.36 3.60 -0.13
CA ALA A 149 -15.89 3.99 1.18
C ALA A 149 -14.81 4.00 2.28
N VAL A 150 -13.72 4.72 2.05
CA VAL A 150 -12.60 4.83 2.99
C VAL A 150 -13.02 5.69 4.17
N THR A 151 -13.05 5.10 5.38
CA THR A 151 -13.64 5.77 6.56
C THR A 151 -12.62 6.45 7.47
N ASP A 152 -11.33 6.28 7.23
CA ASP A 152 -10.25 6.79 8.09
C ASP A 152 -9.24 7.67 7.35
N ARG A 153 -9.60 8.21 6.19
CA ARG A 153 -8.71 9.14 5.47
C ARG A 153 -8.43 10.34 6.35
N GLN A 154 -7.17 10.51 6.74
CA GLN A 154 -6.62 11.67 7.43
C GLN A 154 -5.47 12.26 6.62
N ARG A 155 -5.07 13.50 6.89
CA ARG A 155 -3.93 14.14 6.20
C ARG A 155 -2.63 13.34 6.35
N GLN A 156 -2.42 12.71 7.51
CA GLN A 156 -1.24 11.88 7.77
C GLN A 156 -1.23 10.56 6.96
N ASN A 157 -2.37 10.19 6.36
CA ASN A 157 -2.55 9.00 5.53
C ASN A 157 -2.44 9.35 4.03
N VAL A 158 -1.89 10.51 3.68
CA VAL A 158 -1.59 10.90 2.30
C VAL A 158 -0.17 11.44 2.25
N LEU A 159 0.69 10.73 1.54
CA LEU A 159 2.04 11.19 1.25
C LEU A 159 2.01 12.13 0.04
N THR A 160 3.02 12.98 -0.07
CA THR A 160 3.33 13.67 -1.32
C THR A 160 4.62 13.09 -1.90
N ARG A 161 4.73 13.01 -3.22
CA ARG A 161 5.98 12.66 -3.90
C ARG A 161 6.14 13.51 -5.15
N LEU A 162 7.38 13.70 -5.61
CA LEU A 162 7.64 14.19 -6.96
C LEU A 162 7.57 13.02 -7.93
N ASP A 163 6.88 13.21 -9.05
CA ASP A 163 7.00 12.30 -10.20
C ASP A 163 8.28 12.58 -11.01
N ASP A 164 8.51 11.79 -12.05
CA ASP A 164 9.70 11.91 -12.91
C ASP A 164 9.81 13.27 -13.62
N ASN A 165 8.70 14.01 -13.72
CA ASN A 165 8.66 15.36 -14.30
C ASN A 165 8.78 16.47 -13.24
N GLY A 166 9.01 16.12 -11.97
CA GLY A 166 9.09 17.06 -10.86
C GLY A 166 7.74 17.63 -10.43
N VAL A 167 6.63 16.99 -10.81
CA VAL A 167 5.29 17.41 -10.38
C VAL A 167 4.95 16.72 -9.07
N LEU A 168 4.44 17.47 -8.09
CA LEU A 168 3.96 16.90 -6.83
C LEU A 168 2.68 16.10 -7.07
N ARG A 169 2.66 14.87 -6.54
CA ARG A 169 1.54 13.92 -6.60
C ARG A 169 1.14 13.49 -5.21
N TYR A 170 -0.14 13.22 -5.00
CA TYR A 170 -0.58 12.53 -3.78
C TYR A 170 -0.39 11.03 -3.92
N VAL A 171 0.01 10.40 -2.81
CA VAL A 171 0.07 8.95 -2.68
C VAL A 171 -0.74 8.58 -1.44
N PRO A 172 -2.01 8.19 -1.60
CA PRO A 172 -2.80 7.72 -0.47
C PRO A 172 -2.17 6.44 0.06
N ILE A 173 -2.11 6.35 1.39
CA ILE A 173 -1.64 5.18 2.11
C ILE A 173 -2.70 4.74 3.11
N TYR A 174 -2.56 3.52 3.62
CA TYR A 174 -3.39 2.98 4.71
C TYR A 174 -4.89 2.86 4.36
N HIS A 175 -5.28 1.68 3.85
CA HIS A 175 -6.66 1.42 3.38
C HIS A 175 -7.29 0.19 4.05
N GLY A 176 -6.90 -0.10 5.30
CA GLY A 176 -7.47 -1.21 6.07
C GLY A 176 -8.94 -0.98 6.44
N TYR A 177 -9.38 0.27 6.37
CA TYR A 177 -10.73 0.75 6.66
C TYR A 177 -11.43 1.18 5.37
N SER A 178 -11.66 0.21 4.49
CA SER A 178 -12.34 0.38 3.19
C SER A 178 -13.32 -0.77 2.95
N PHE A 179 -14.18 -0.67 1.94
CA PHE A 179 -15.16 -1.69 1.54
C PHE A 179 -16.08 -2.13 2.69
N PHE A 180 -16.81 -1.18 3.28
CA PHE A 180 -17.79 -1.49 4.31
C PHE A 180 -19.13 -1.87 3.70
N ASP A 181 -19.71 -2.98 4.16
CA ASP A 181 -21.09 -3.34 3.83
C ASP A 181 -22.07 -2.41 4.56
N GLN A 182 -21.72 -2.01 5.79
CA GLN A 182 -22.40 -0.99 6.59
C GLN A 182 -21.35 -0.15 7.31
N ALA A 183 -21.23 1.12 6.92
CA ALA A 183 -20.29 2.05 7.55
C ALA A 183 -21.00 2.83 8.68
N PRO A 184 -20.31 3.09 9.81
CA PRO A 184 -20.76 4.14 10.74
C PRO A 184 -20.75 5.50 10.03
N ARG A 185 -21.33 6.55 10.60
CA ARG A 185 -21.15 7.90 10.05
C ARG A 185 -19.67 8.27 10.09
N PHE A 186 -19.11 8.68 8.95
CA PHE A 186 -17.72 9.12 8.82
C PHE A 186 -17.64 10.34 7.90
N THR A 187 -16.52 11.05 7.98
CA THR A 187 -16.21 12.18 7.11
C THR A 187 -15.12 11.78 6.15
N ILE A 188 -15.32 12.01 4.87
CA ILE A 188 -14.25 11.93 3.86
C ILE A 188 -13.50 13.25 3.94
N LEU A 189 -12.43 13.30 4.76
CA LEU A 189 -11.72 14.55 5.04
C LEU A 189 -11.15 15.21 3.79
N GLY A 190 -10.82 14.44 2.74
CA GLY A 190 -10.36 15.00 1.47
C GLY A 190 -11.33 15.99 0.82
N LEU A 191 -12.64 15.87 1.08
CA LEU A 191 -13.67 16.81 0.58
C LEU A 191 -13.68 18.15 1.34
N ALA A 192 -12.93 18.25 2.44
CA ALA A 192 -12.82 19.45 3.26
C ALA A 192 -11.41 20.08 3.19
N TRP A 193 -10.57 19.63 2.26
CA TRP A 193 -9.20 20.14 2.08
C TRP A 193 -9.14 21.26 1.06
#